data_AF-A0A0G2BGZ9-F1
#
_entry.id   AF-A0A0G2BGZ9-F1
#
_cell.length_a   1.000
_cell.length_b   1.000
_cell.length_c   1.000
_cell.angle_alpha   90.00
_cell.angle_beta   90.00
_cell.angle_gamma   90.00
#
_symmetry.space_group_name_H-M   'P 1'
#
loop_
_entity.id
_entity.type
_entity.pdbx_description
1 polymer ?
#
loop_
_entity_poly.entity_id
_entity_poly.type
_entity_poly.pdbx_seq_one_letter_code
_entity_poly.pdbx_strand_id
1 'polypeptide(L)'
;MNYRYDHRRRVIPLWTRTAFIILALFFLFLAGLAQFRREDPASEEPEIPTADEIIASLAPTADGEDHPTPRGIPEEAQLYGVGEQEVSGVAKRVFENDVYMHTILAYGLPEIDATQFRYQGWIIRRFPLDFIPTERLVHNEDGSWGMIWVGRFGETYDEFVEVLVTLEPEDADENPSIEHVLNGSF
;
A
#
# COMPACT_ATOMS: atom_id res chain seq x y z
N MET A 1 -33.72 -76.56 -23.69
CA MET A 1 -32.37 -76.26 -23.18
C MET A 1 -32.33 -74.76 -22.90
N ASN A 2 -32.56 -74.34 -21.64
CA ASN A 2 -32.68 -72.92 -21.28
C ASN A 2 -31.53 -72.54 -20.34
N TYR A 3 -30.66 -71.65 -20.79
CA TYR A 3 -29.62 -71.03 -19.94
C TYR A 3 -30.23 -69.84 -19.20
N ARG A 4 -30.34 -69.96 -17.87
CA ARG A 4 -30.58 -68.81 -16.97
C ARG A 4 -29.26 -68.05 -16.80
N TYR A 5 -29.22 -66.80 -17.26
CA TYR A 5 -28.16 -65.86 -16.90
C TYR A 5 -28.43 -65.31 -15.49
N ASP A 6 -27.54 -65.63 -14.56
CA ASP A 6 -27.54 -65.07 -13.20
C ASP A 6 -26.71 -63.79 -13.18
N HIS A 7 -27.37 -62.63 -13.11
CA HIS A 7 -26.71 -61.34 -12.94
C HIS A 7 -26.37 -61.11 -11.46
N ARG A 8 -25.21 -61.61 -11.02
CA ARG A 8 -24.60 -61.17 -9.76
C ARG A 8 -24.15 -59.71 -9.89
N ARG A 9 -25.01 -58.78 -9.46
CA ARG A 9 -24.61 -57.38 -9.22
C ARG A 9 -23.56 -57.38 -8.10
N ARG A 10 -22.30 -57.08 -8.44
CA ARG A 10 -21.24 -56.84 -7.46
C ARG A 10 -21.60 -55.56 -6.70
N VAL A 11 -22.22 -55.72 -5.54
CA VAL A 11 -22.43 -54.63 -4.59
C VAL A 11 -21.06 -54.24 -4.04
N ILE A 12 -20.52 -53.14 -4.55
CA ILE A 12 -19.29 -52.56 -4.05
C ILE A 12 -19.54 -52.19 -2.57
N PRO A 13 -18.77 -52.74 -1.63
CA PRO A 13 -19.07 -52.57 -0.22
C PRO A 13 -18.85 -51.09 0.17
N LEU A 14 -19.76 -50.53 0.97
CA LEU A 14 -19.84 -49.08 1.27
C LEU A 14 -18.52 -48.43 1.73
N TRP A 15 -17.71 -49.15 2.51
CA TRP A 15 -16.38 -48.72 2.95
C TRP A 15 -15.38 -48.39 1.83
N THR A 16 -15.49 -49.04 0.66
CA THR A 16 -14.62 -48.72 -0.49
C THR A 16 -15.01 -47.42 -1.18
N ARG A 17 -16.30 -47.04 -1.11
CA ARG A 17 -16.78 -45.75 -1.64
C ARG A 17 -16.35 -44.60 -0.72
N THR A 18 -16.45 -44.78 0.59
CA THR A 18 -15.99 -43.78 1.57
C THR A 18 -14.48 -43.60 1.52
N ALA A 19 -13.70 -44.68 1.40
CA ALA A 19 -12.24 -44.59 1.25
C ALA A 19 -11.84 -43.79 -0.02
N PHE A 20 -12.53 -44.02 -1.14
CA PHE A 20 -12.26 -43.28 -2.37
C PHE A 20 -12.62 -41.79 -2.26
N ILE A 21 -13.73 -41.45 -1.61
CA ILE A 21 -14.15 -40.06 -1.39
C ILE A 21 -13.14 -39.32 -0.50
N ILE A 22 -12.70 -39.95 0.60
CA ILE A 22 -11.71 -39.35 1.51
C ILE A 22 -10.38 -39.11 0.77
N LEU A 23 -9.93 -40.08 -0.03
CA LEU A 23 -8.72 -39.94 -0.83
C LEU A 23 -8.84 -38.79 -1.85
N ALA A 24 -9.98 -38.68 -2.53
CA ALA A 24 -10.23 -37.60 -3.48
C ALA A 24 -10.22 -36.22 -2.80
N LEU A 25 -10.85 -36.09 -1.63
CA LEU A 25 -10.84 -34.85 -0.85
C LEU A 25 -9.43 -34.49 -0.34
N PHE A 26 -8.63 -35.48 0.05
CA PHE A 26 -7.24 -35.27 0.47
C PHE A 26 -6.39 -34.71 -0.68
N PHE A 27 -6.50 -35.27 -1.89
CA PHE A 27 -5.79 -34.73 -3.06
C PHE A 27 -6.31 -33.35 -3.48
N LEU A 28 -7.61 -33.08 -3.34
CA LEU A 28 -8.19 -31.77 -3.61
C LEU A 28 -7.69 -30.73 -2.61
N PHE A 29 -7.57 -31.10 -1.33
CA PHE A 29 -6.98 -30.25 -0.29
C PHE A 29 -5.49 -29.98 -0.56
N LEU A 30 -4.71 -31.00 -0.95
CA LEU A 30 -3.30 -30.81 -1.34
C LEU A 30 -3.15 -29.92 -2.57
N ALA A 31 -4.03 -30.06 -3.57
CA ALA A 31 -4.05 -29.19 -4.74
C ALA A 31 -4.40 -27.74 -4.36
N GLY A 32 -5.37 -27.55 -3.46
CA GLY A 32 -5.70 -26.24 -2.90
C GLY A 32 -4.52 -25.60 -2.17
N LEU A 33 -3.82 -26.35 -1.31
CA LEU A 33 -2.59 -25.88 -0.64
C LEU A 33 -1.49 -25.52 -1.64
N ALA A 34 -1.28 -26.32 -2.68
CA ALA A 34 -0.28 -26.04 -3.71
C ALA A 34 -0.62 -24.80 -4.56
N GLN A 35 -1.91 -24.51 -4.75
CA GLN A 35 -2.37 -23.31 -5.43
C GLN A 35 -2.20 -22.08 -4.54
N PHE A 36 -2.54 -22.16 -3.25
CA PHE A 36 -2.37 -21.07 -2.29
C PHE A 36 -0.88 -20.72 -2.08
N ARG A 37 0.01 -21.72 -2.08
CA ARG A 37 1.46 -21.51 -1.97
C ARG A 37 2.11 -20.96 -3.24
N ARG A 38 1.38 -20.88 -4.36
CA ARG A 38 1.81 -20.18 -5.58
C ARG A 38 1.40 -18.70 -5.57
N GLU A 39 0.50 -18.31 -4.67
CA GLU A 39 0.03 -16.94 -4.48
C GLU A 39 0.77 -16.20 -3.37
N ASP A 40 1.82 -16.80 -2.78
CA ASP A 40 2.90 -16.01 -2.21
C ASP A 40 3.82 -15.66 -3.39
N PRO A 41 3.64 -14.51 -4.09
CA PRO A 41 4.80 -13.94 -4.76
C PRO A 41 5.86 -13.88 -3.68
N ALA A 42 7.06 -14.37 -4.02
CA ALA A 42 8.22 -14.28 -3.16
C ALA A 42 8.14 -12.93 -2.45
N SER A 43 8.25 -12.94 -1.12
CA SER A 43 8.42 -11.74 -0.32
C SER A 43 9.66 -11.04 -0.86
N GLU A 44 9.49 -10.26 -1.93
CA GLU A 44 10.35 -9.17 -2.29
C GLU A 44 10.26 -8.29 -1.05
N GLU A 45 11.33 -8.35 -0.26
CA GLU A 45 11.60 -7.37 0.76
C GLU A 45 11.28 -6.01 0.13
N PRO A 46 10.36 -5.20 0.70
CA PRO A 46 9.88 -4.01 0.04
C PRO A 46 11.11 -3.18 -0.33
N GLU A 47 11.36 -3.03 -1.64
CA GLU A 47 12.47 -2.23 -2.11
C GLU A 47 12.25 -0.83 -1.54
N ILE A 48 13.12 -0.44 -0.61
CA ILE A 48 13.07 0.88 -0.01
C ILE A 48 13.34 1.86 -1.15
N PRO A 49 12.38 2.76 -1.48
CA PRO A 49 12.58 3.67 -2.59
C PRO A 49 13.82 4.53 -2.32
N THR A 50 14.70 4.58 -3.31
CA THR A 50 15.96 5.33 -3.19
C THR A 50 15.70 6.83 -3.28
N ALA A 51 16.62 7.65 -2.76
CA ALA A 51 16.56 9.10 -2.90
C ALA A 51 16.42 9.52 -4.37
N ASP A 52 17.15 8.86 -5.27
CA ASP A 52 17.11 9.11 -6.71
C ASP A 52 15.72 8.81 -7.30
N GLU A 53 15.06 7.73 -6.86
CA GLU A 53 13.69 7.39 -7.29
C GLU A 53 12.66 8.40 -6.78
N ILE A 54 12.79 8.85 -5.53
CA ILE A 54 11.93 9.88 -4.94
C ILE A 54 12.11 11.22 -5.66
N ILE A 55 13.35 11.60 -5.94
CA ILE A 55 13.65 12.83 -6.69
C ILE A 55 13.14 12.69 -8.14
N ALA A 56 13.31 11.52 -8.76
CA ALA A 56 12.83 11.26 -10.11
C ALA A 56 11.29 11.31 -10.20
N SER A 57 10.57 10.82 -9.19
CA SER A 57 9.10 10.92 -9.18
C SER A 57 8.61 12.36 -8.99
N LEU A 58 9.40 13.18 -8.30
CA LEU A 58 9.14 14.62 -8.16
C LEU A 58 9.52 15.43 -9.41
N ALA A 59 10.39 14.91 -10.28
CA ALA A 59 10.78 15.62 -11.49
C ALA A 59 9.55 15.98 -12.34
N PRO A 60 9.50 17.17 -12.95
CA PRO A 60 8.41 17.56 -13.83
C PRO A 60 8.38 16.62 -15.04
N THR A 61 7.19 16.13 -15.39
CA THR A 61 6.97 15.45 -16.67
C THR A 61 7.32 16.42 -17.80
N ALA A 62 7.92 15.91 -18.88
CA ALA A 62 8.55 16.72 -19.94
C ALA A 62 7.63 17.76 -20.62
N ASP A 63 6.33 17.69 -20.37
CA ASP A 63 5.35 18.64 -20.87
C ASP A 63 5.16 19.88 -19.98
N GLY A 64 5.69 19.91 -18.75
CA GLY A 64 5.85 21.13 -17.92
C GLY A 64 4.59 21.96 -17.65
N GLU A 65 3.43 21.49 -18.07
CA GLU A 65 2.14 22.06 -17.75
C GLU A 65 1.73 21.51 -16.39
N ASP A 66 1.31 22.42 -15.49
CA ASP A 66 0.45 22.05 -14.38
C ASP A 66 -0.72 21.27 -15.00
N HIS A 67 -0.69 19.95 -14.91
CA HIS A 67 -1.81 19.11 -15.26
C HIS A 67 -2.63 19.05 -13.99
N PRO A 68 -3.60 19.95 -13.75
CA PRO A 68 -4.51 19.73 -12.65
C PRO A 68 -5.14 18.35 -12.88
N THR A 69 -5.36 17.62 -11.79
CA THR A 69 -6.10 16.35 -11.84
C THR A 69 -7.42 16.58 -12.59
N PRO A 70 -8.13 15.53 -13.07
CA PRO A 70 -9.39 15.69 -13.81
C PRO A 70 -10.44 16.62 -13.17
N ARG A 71 -10.28 16.95 -11.88
CA ARG A 71 -11.13 17.88 -11.10
C ARG A 71 -10.55 19.27 -10.86
N GLY A 72 -9.41 19.65 -11.46
CA GLY A 72 -8.85 20.99 -11.31
C GLY A 72 -7.94 21.17 -10.08
N ILE A 73 -7.53 20.10 -9.40
CA ILE A 73 -6.78 20.19 -8.15
C ILE A 73 -5.28 19.99 -8.43
N PRO A 74 -4.38 20.82 -7.87
CA PRO A 74 -2.94 20.72 -8.12
C PRO A 74 -2.33 19.35 -7.82
N GLU A 75 -1.30 18.99 -8.56
CA GLU A 75 -0.54 17.75 -8.35
C GLU A 75 0.58 17.90 -7.32
N GLU A 76 1.01 19.14 -7.06
CA GLU A 76 2.09 19.46 -6.13
C GLU A 76 1.60 20.34 -4.98
N ALA A 77 2.15 20.12 -3.79
CA ALA A 77 1.92 20.90 -2.60
C ALA A 77 3.24 21.21 -1.90
N GLN A 78 3.43 22.47 -1.51
CA GLN A 78 4.52 22.85 -0.61
C GLN A 78 4.12 22.49 0.83
N LEU A 79 5.05 21.86 1.55
CA LEU A 79 4.88 21.50 2.95
C LEU A 79 5.70 22.43 3.84
N TYR A 80 5.08 22.90 4.92
CA TYR A 80 5.68 23.84 5.86
C TYR A 80 5.74 23.24 7.25
N GLY A 81 6.79 23.60 7.98
CA GLY A 81 6.94 23.23 9.39
C GLY A 81 5.79 23.74 10.24
N VAL A 82 5.29 22.86 11.11
CA VAL A 82 4.28 23.22 12.09
C VAL A 82 4.96 23.83 13.32
N GLY A 83 4.56 25.04 13.72
CA GLY A 83 5.12 25.76 14.86
C GLY A 83 6.37 26.58 14.49
N GLU A 84 7.43 26.46 15.28
CA GLU A 84 8.69 27.21 15.12
C GLU A 84 9.80 26.39 14.44
N GLN A 85 9.47 25.22 13.88
CA GLN A 85 10.44 24.34 13.25
C GLN A 85 10.83 24.86 11.86
N GLU A 86 12.14 24.99 11.60
CA GLU A 86 12.70 25.30 10.27
C GLU A 86 12.75 24.04 9.40
N VAL A 87 11.59 23.45 9.14
CA VAL A 87 11.43 22.26 8.28
C VAL A 87 10.55 22.60 7.09
N SER A 88 10.79 21.91 5.97
CA SER A 88 10.03 22.12 4.74
C SER A 88 9.93 20.82 3.95
N GLY A 89 9.06 20.78 2.95
CA GLY A 89 9.01 19.65 2.05
C GLY A 89 8.17 19.94 0.81
N VAL A 90 8.15 18.98 -0.09
CA VAL A 90 7.27 18.96 -1.25
C VAL A 90 6.50 17.65 -1.22
N ALA A 91 5.21 17.73 -1.48
CA ALA A 91 4.37 16.60 -1.75
C ALA A 91 3.91 16.63 -3.20
N LYS A 92 3.87 15.48 -3.85
CA LYS A 92 3.34 15.31 -5.19
C LYS A 92 2.33 14.17 -5.19
N ARG A 93 1.35 14.26 -6.08
CA ARG A 93 0.45 13.16 -6.41
C ARG A 93 0.30 13.03 -7.91
N VAL A 94 0.16 11.79 -8.36
CA VAL A 94 -0.01 11.45 -9.78
C VAL A 94 -1.08 10.37 -9.85
N PHE A 95 -2.00 10.50 -10.80
CA PHE A 95 -2.96 9.44 -11.11
C PHE A 95 -2.84 9.05 -12.59
N GLU A 96 -2.15 7.95 -12.85
CA GLU A 96 -1.88 7.47 -14.20
C GLU A 96 -2.12 5.96 -14.28
N ASN A 97 -2.67 5.50 -15.41
CA ASN A 97 -2.94 4.07 -15.65
C ASN A 97 -3.73 3.39 -14.51
N ASP A 98 -4.72 4.10 -13.95
CA ASP A 98 -5.55 3.67 -12.81
C ASP A 98 -4.76 3.45 -11.49
N VAL A 99 -3.57 4.03 -11.37
CA VAL A 99 -2.74 3.97 -10.17
C VAL A 99 -2.52 5.37 -9.61
N TYR A 100 -2.89 5.55 -8.35
CA TYR A 100 -2.56 6.75 -7.58
C TYR A 100 -1.18 6.58 -6.93
N MET A 101 -0.30 7.55 -7.11
CA MET A 101 0.99 7.62 -6.45
C MET A 101 1.08 8.93 -5.65
N HIS A 102 1.52 8.85 -4.41
CA HIS A 102 1.82 10.00 -3.56
C HIS A 102 3.29 9.97 -3.18
N THR A 103 3.98 11.09 -3.37
CA THR A 103 5.38 11.24 -2.99
C THR A 103 5.52 12.39 -2.01
N ILE A 104 6.31 12.21 -0.96
CA ILE A 104 6.75 13.29 -0.06
C ILE A 104 8.27 13.30 -0.06
N LEU A 105 8.85 14.49 -0.11
CA LEU A 105 10.26 14.74 0.18
C LEU A 105 10.38 15.91 1.16
N ALA A 106 10.93 15.63 2.33
CA ALA A 106 11.05 16.54 3.45
C ALA A 106 12.51 16.84 3.78
N TYR A 107 12.76 18.07 4.22
CA TYR A 107 14.08 18.61 4.50
C TYR A 107 14.14 19.22 5.90
N GLY A 108 15.28 19.03 6.55
CA GLY A 108 15.56 19.60 7.88
C GLY A 108 14.86 18.87 9.03
N LEU A 109 14.20 17.73 8.77
CA LEU A 109 13.60 16.93 9.84
C LEU A 109 14.69 16.43 10.81
N PRO A 110 14.48 16.55 12.13
CA PRO A 110 15.41 16.02 13.13
C PRO A 110 15.67 14.53 12.97
N GLU A 111 16.86 14.09 13.39
CA GLU A 111 17.15 12.67 13.54
C GLU A 111 16.33 12.10 14.71
N ILE A 112 15.80 10.89 14.53
CA ILE A 112 14.93 10.21 15.50
C ILE A 112 15.50 8.84 15.86
N ASP A 113 15.14 8.32 17.03
CA ASP A 113 15.37 6.91 17.35
C ASP A 113 14.37 6.06 16.56
N ALA A 114 14.82 5.51 15.43
CA ALA A 114 14.02 4.69 14.53
C ALA A 114 13.51 3.37 15.15
N THR A 115 13.94 3.02 16.37
CA THR A 115 13.38 1.88 17.12
C THR A 115 12.16 2.25 17.94
N GLN A 116 11.94 3.55 18.18
CA GLN A 116 10.87 4.08 19.01
C GLN A 116 9.90 4.94 18.22
N PHE A 117 10.38 5.62 17.19
CA PHE A 117 9.61 6.60 16.43
C PHE A 117 9.82 6.46 14.92
N ARG A 118 8.86 6.96 14.16
CA ARG A 118 8.91 7.11 12.71
C ARG A 118 8.24 8.39 12.27
N TYR A 119 8.67 8.92 11.13
CA TYR A 119 7.88 9.92 10.41
C TYR A 119 6.87 9.22 9.51
N GLN A 120 5.61 9.65 9.55
CA GLN A 120 4.51 9.06 8.79
C GLN A 120 3.81 10.11 7.94
N GLY A 121 3.60 9.82 6.66
CA GLY A 121 2.78 10.65 5.77
C GLY A 121 1.30 10.30 5.87
N TRP A 122 0.45 11.31 5.74
CA TRP A 122 -1.00 11.21 5.72
C TRP A 122 -1.59 12.08 4.62
N ILE A 123 -2.62 11.57 3.95
CA ILE A 123 -3.51 12.39 3.12
C ILE A 123 -4.85 12.56 3.82
N ILE A 124 -5.40 13.77 3.79
CA ILE A 124 -6.56 14.16 4.61
C ILE A 124 -7.66 14.75 3.74
N ARG A 125 -8.90 14.28 3.99
CA ARG A 125 -10.13 14.87 3.47
C ARG A 125 -10.84 15.61 4.60
N ARG A 126 -11.20 16.88 4.39
CA ARG A 126 -11.85 17.71 5.42
C ARG A 126 -13.32 17.34 5.70
N PHE A 127 -14.07 16.88 4.69
CA PHE A 127 -15.50 16.60 4.85
C PHE A 127 -16.01 15.46 3.94
N PRO A 128 -16.61 14.38 4.51
CA PRO A 128 -16.51 14.03 5.93
C PRO A 128 -15.02 13.86 6.31
N LEU A 129 -14.67 14.25 7.54
CA LEU A 129 -13.28 14.18 8.01
C LEU A 129 -12.80 12.73 7.91
N ASP A 130 -11.71 12.53 7.19
CA ASP A 130 -11.12 11.23 6.94
C ASP A 130 -9.62 11.39 6.70
N PHE A 131 -8.85 10.39 7.10
CA PHE A 131 -7.40 10.38 7.00
C PHE A 131 -6.95 8.99 6.55
N ILE A 132 -6.02 8.97 5.60
CA ILE A 132 -5.42 7.74 5.11
C ILE A 132 -3.94 7.78 5.46
N PRO A 133 -3.44 6.83 6.27
CA PRO A 133 -2.01 6.65 6.42
C PRO A 133 -1.44 6.23 5.07
N THR A 134 -0.39 6.92 4.66
CA THR A 134 0.40 6.50 3.49
C THR A 134 1.51 5.56 3.96
N GLU A 135 2.78 5.94 3.85
CA GLU A 135 3.91 5.13 4.30
C GLU A 135 4.85 5.89 5.24
N ARG A 136 5.71 5.13 5.92
CA ARG A 136 6.81 5.72 6.69
C ARG A 136 7.77 6.46 5.76
N LEU A 137 8.22 7.63 6.20
CA LEU A 137 9.32 8.31 5.52
C LEU A 137 10.62 7.59 5.85
N VAL A 138 11.50 7.53 4.85
CA VAL A 138 12.81 6.90 4.90
C VAL A 138 13.86 7.98 4.87
N HIS A 139 14.83 7.88 5.77
CA HIS A 139 15.98 8.78 5.79
C HIS A 139 16.93 8.45 4.64
N ASN A 140 17.20 9.45 3.80
CA ASN A 140 18.05 9.36 2.63
C ASN A 140 19.51 9.69 2.97
N GLU A 141 20.44 9.29 2.09
CA GLU A 141 21.87 9.58 2.28
C GLU A 141 22.21 11.08 2.24
N ASP A 142 21.38 11.89 1.59
CA ASP A 142 21.52 13.34 1.50
C ASP A 142 20.95 14.09 2.71
N GLY A 143 20.44 13.37 3.72
CA GLY A 143 19.82 13.92 4.92
C GLY A 143 18.36 14.36 4.77
N SER A 144 17.76 14.14 3.59
CA SER A 144 16.32 14.31 3.38
C SER A 144 15.55 13.09 3.90
N TRP A 145 14.23 13.24 4.02
CA TRP A 145 13.32 12.16 4.35
C TRP A 145 12.30 12.04 3.24
N GLY A 146 12.17 10.85 2.65
CA GLY A 146 11.28 10.67 1.52
C GLY A 146 10.37 9.44 1.62
N MET A 147 9.31 9.45 0.84
CA MET A 147 8.31 8.39 0.81
C MET A 147 7.65 8.34 -0.55
N ILE A 148 7.43 7.13 -1.06
CA ILE A 148 6.54 6.85 -2.18
C ILE A 148 5.45 5.92 -1.66
N TRP A 149 4.20 6.31 -1.84
CA TRP A 149 3.03 5.49 -1.53
C TRP A 149 2.19 5.25 -2.77
N VAL A 150 1.76 4.01 -2.94
CA VAL A 150 0.90 3.59 -4.04
C VAL A 150 -0.48 3.27 -3.49
N GLY A 151 -1.47 4.02 -3.97
CA GLY A 151 -2.87 3.81 -3.62
C GLY A 151 -3.45 2.55 -4.26
N ARG A 152 -4.70 2.24 -3.92
CA ARG A 152 -5.41 1.09 -4.51
C ARG A 152 -5.72 1.35 -5.98
N PHE A 153 -5.65 0.28 -6.78
CA PHE A 153 -5.99 0.34 -8.21
C PHE A 153 -7.43 0.85 -8.42
N GLY A 154 -7.58 1.87 -9.27
CA GLY A 154 -8.85 2.51 -9.60
C GLY A 154 -9.34 3.55 -8.59
N GLU A 155 -8.64 3.76 -7.47
CA GLU A 155 -8.97 4.80 -6.49
C GLU A 155 -8.15 6.07 -6.79
N THR A 156 -8.81 7.23 -6.91
CA THR A 156 -8.14 8.49 -7.29
C THR A 156 -7.72 9.34 -6.09
N TYR A 157 -8.33 9.13 -4.92
CA TYR A 157 -8.07 9.91 -3.70
C TYR A 157 -8.20 11.44 -3.87
N ASP A 158 -8.87 11.93 -4.92
CA ASP A 158 -8.95 13.36 -5.27
C ASP A 158 -9.51 14.24 -4.14
N GLU A 159 -10.34 13.66 -3.26
CA GLU A 159 -10.98 14.35 -2.14
C GLU A 159 -10.03 14.57 -0.95
N PHE A 160 -8.87 13.91 -0.95
CA PHE A 160 -7.81 14.07 0.05
C PHE A 160 -6.86 15.17 -0.41
N VAL A 161 -7.19 16.40 -0.04
CA VAL A 161 -6.53 17.63 -0.53
C VAL A 161 -5.47 18.17 0.44
N GLU A 162 -5.37 17.59 1.63
CA GLU A 162 -4.39 17.98 2.63
C GLU A 162 -3.34 16.90 2.80
N VAL A 163 -2.11 17.32 3.07
CA VAL A 163 -0.98 16.45 3.38
C VAL A 163 -0.47 16.81 4.77
N LEU A 164 -0.21 15.78 5.58
CA LEU A 164 0.33 15.92 6.92
C LEU A 164 1.47 14.92 7.10
N VAL A 165 2.56 15.36 7.73
CA VAL A 165 3.61 14.48 8.25
C VAL A 165 3.62 14.60 9.77
N THR A 166 3.58 13.47 10.45
CA THR A 166 3.61 13.39 11.92
C THR A 166 4.83 12.61 12.40
N LEU A 167 5.22 12.85 13.65
CA LEU A 167 6.10 11.95 14.40
C LEU A 167 5.24 10.95 15.17
N GLU A 168 5.35 9.68 14.79
CA GLU A 168 4.57 8.58 15.34
C GLU A 168 5.46 7.69 16.22
N PRO A 169 4.96 7.20 17.37
CA PRO A 169 5.60 6.07 18.03
C PRO A 169 5.48 4.80 17.17
N GLU A 170 6.41 3.86 17.34
CA GLU A 170 6.44 2.67 16.48
C GLU A 170 5.19 1.78 16.64
N ASP A 171 4.50 1.87 17.79
CA ASP A 171 3.24 1.19 18.10
C ASP A 171 2.00 2.08 17.99
N ALA A 172 2.08 3.18 17.21
CA ALA A 172 0.95 4.12 17.00
C ALA A 172 -0.31 3.45 16.46
N ASP A 173 -1.46 4.07 16.77
CA ASP A 173 -2.78 3.65 16.27
C ASP A 173 -3.04 4.11 14.82
N GLU A 174 -4.25 3.86 14.31
CA GLU A 174 -4.64 4.18 12.92
C GLU A 174 -4.90 5.68 12.67
N ASN A 175 -4.81 6.55 13.69
CA ASN A 175 -5.02 7.99 13.55
C ASN A 175 -3.69 8.76 13.58
N PRO A 176 -3.64 9.95 12.96
CA PRO A 176 -2.47 10.82 13.08
C PRO A 176 -2.19 11.19 14.54
N SER A 177 -0.93 11.09 14.95
CA SER A 177 -0.43 11.63 16.22
C SER A 177 -0.68 13.13 16.32
N ILE A 178 -0.76 13.62 17.56
CA ILE A 178 -0.81 15.06 17.86
C ILE A 178 0.49 15.80 17.50
N GLU A 179 1.59 15.07 17.31
CA GLU A 179 2.91 15.63 16.97
C GLU A 179 3.02 15.86 15.46
N HIS A 180 2.39 16.93 15.00
CA HIS A 180 2.46 17.37 13.61
C HIS A 180 3.80 18.05 13.32
N VAL A 181 4.42 17.70 12.19
CA VAL A 181 5.76 18.17 11.83
C VAL A 181 5.72 19.00 10.55
N LEU A 182 5.06 18.49 9.51
CA LEU A 182 4.83 19.21 8.26
C LEU A 182 3.36 19.19 7.88
N ASN A 183 2.86 20.29 7.31
CA ASN A 183 1.53 20.31 6.69
C ASN A 183 1.53 21.08 5.37
N GLY A 184 0.59 20.73 4.50
CA GLY A 184 0.36 21.41 3.23
C GLY A 184 -1.00 21.06 2.63
N SER A 185 -1.31 21.66 1.49
CA SER A 185 -2.52 21.37 0.74
C SER A 185 -2.22 21.41 -0.75
N PHE A 186 -2.81 20.47 -1.48
CA PHE A 186 -2.88 20.49 -2.93
C PHE A 186 -3.81 21.60 -3.39
#